data_AF-A0A2A4ILL3-F1
#
_entry.id   AF-A0A2A4ILL3-F1
#
_cell.length_a   1.000
_cell.length_b   1.000
_cell.length_c   1.000
_cell.angle_alpha   90.00
_cell.angle_beta   90.00
_cell.angle_gamma   90.00
#
_symmetry.space_group_name_H-M   'P 1'
#
loop_
_entity.id
_entity.type
_entity.pdbx_description
1 polymer ?
#
loop_
_entity_poly.entity_id
_entity_poly.type
_entity_poly.pdbx_seq_one_letter_code
_entity_poly.pdbx_strand_id
1 'polypeptide(L)'
;MKKILQIALVLTALALFSTACSKVRTTNLIGTYKSGSSTMSVTADGTVGFSIASDATGVLASLNNVYGGLVPWDLTSEKQSYDYSFETEKYEYPSTGGQPTYYKVNVSFNFTKDNETVNCKVSITVPEGKGESGSVTFSK
;
A
#
# COMPACT_ATOMS: atom_id res chain seq x y z
N MET A 1 22.69 5.59 42.90
CA MET A 1 23.30 5.08 41.66
C MET A 1 22.33 4.28 40.76
N LYS A 2 21.44 3.42 41.31
CA LYS A 2 20.46 2.64 40.49
C LYS A 2 19.52 3.49 39.59
N LYS A 3 19.05 4.65 40.06
CA LYS A 3 18.12 5.50 39.30
C LYS A 3 18.72 6.13 38.04
N ILE A 4 20.00 6.51 38.08
CA ILE A 4 20.70 7.10 36.92
C ILE A 4 20.95 6.03 35.85
N LEU A 5 21.31 4.81 36.27
CA LEU A 5 21.45 3.67 35.36
C LEU A 5 20.12 3.34 34.66
N GLN A 6 19.01 3.36 35.39
CA GLN A 6 17.67 3.11 34.81
C GLN A 6 17.26 4.19 33.82
N ILE A 7 17.53 5.46 34.11
CA ILE A 7 17.23 6.58 33.19
C ILE A 7 18.10 6.48 31.92
N ALA A 8 19.39 6.15 32.06
CA ALA A 8 20.27 5.94 30.91
C ALA A 8 19.83 4.74 30.04
N LEU A 9 19.33 3.66 30.66
CA LEU A 9 18.81 2.48 29.97
C LEU A 9 17.52 2.79 29.19
N VAL A 10 16.63 3.62 29.76
CA VAL A 10 15.40 4.05 29.10
C VAL A 10 15.70 5.00 27.93
N LEU A 11 16.67 5.92 28.08
CA LEU A 11 17.08 6.81 26.98
C LEU A 11 17.78 6.04 25.84
N THR A 12 18.59 5.03 26.15
CA THR A 12 19.22 4.18 25.11
C THR A 12 18.19 3.27 24.43
N ALA A 13 17.20 2.74 25.17
CA ALA A 13 16.09 2.01 24.57
C ALA A 13 15.25 2.91 23.64
N LEU A 14 14.94 4.14 24.05
CA LEU A 14 14.16 5.07 23.24
C LEU A 14 14.94 5.58 22.00
N ALA A 15 16.27 5.70 22.10
CA ALA A 15 17.14 6.00 20.97
C ALA A 15 17.25 4.83 19.97
N LEU A 16 17.11 3.57 20.42
CA LEU A 16 17.01 2.41 19.53
C LEU A 16 15.69 2.39 18.75
N PHE A 17 14.58 2.87 19.34
CA PHE A 17 13.31 3.04 18.63
C PHE A 17 13.25 4.30 17.77
N SER A 18 14.11 5.31 18.00
CA SER A 18 14.09 6.57 17.25
C SER A 18 14.87 6.53 15.92
N THR A 19 15.37 5.37 15.49
CA THR A 19 16.16 5.22 14.24
C THR A 19 15.39 4.59 13.07
N ALA A 20 14.15 4.14 13.22
CA ALA A 20 13.60 3.19 12.25
C ALA A 20 12.71 3.74 11.11
N CYS A 21 12.50 5.06 10.98
CA CYS A 21 11.92 5.58 9.73
C CYS A 21 13.04 5.75 8.70
N SER A 22 13.47 4.61 8.14
CA SER A 22 14.44 4.60 7.05
C SER A 22 13.84 5.36 5.87
N LYS A 23 14.62 6.27 5.30
CA LYS A 23 14.19 6.89 4.06
C LYS A 23 14.05 5.81 2.99
N VAL A 24 12.97 5.90 2.24
CA VAL A 24 12.71 5.08 1.06
C VAL A 24 13.11 5.88 -0.17
N ARG A 25 13.92 5.27 -1.04
CA ARG A 25 14.15 5.80 -2.39
C ARG A 25 13.02 5.36 -3.30
N THR A 26 12.62 6.19 -4.25
CA THR A 26 11.56 5.82 -5.20
C THR A 26 11.90 4.54 -5.96
N THR A 27 13.16 4.29 -6.31
CA THR A 27 13.60 3.02 -6.92
C THR A 27 13.37 1.80 -6.04
N ASN A 28 13.39 1.95 -4.72
CA ASN A 28 13.07 0.87 -3.78
C ASN A 28 11.57 0.52 -3.81
N LEU A 29 10.73 1.38 -4.36
CA LEU A 29 9.30 1.10 -4.47
C LEU A 29 8.99 0.10 -5.59
N ILE A 30 9.87 -0.06 -6.58
CA ILE A 30 9.71 -0.97 -7.72
C ILE A 30 9.81 -2.42 -7.24
N GLY A 31 8.90 -3.27 -7.74
CA GLY A 31 8.90 -4.71 -7.48
C GLY A 31 7.54 -5.25 -7.05
N THR A 32 7.54 -6.48 -6.54
CA THR A 32 6.34 -7.19 -6.12
C THR A 32 6.25 -7.23 -4.60
N TYR A 33 5.12 -6.79 -4.08
CA TYR A 33 4.75 -6.83 -2.67
C TYR A 33 3.71 -7.94 -2.44
N LYS A 34 3.69 -8.51 -1.24
CA LYS A 34 2.79 -9.62 -0.88
C LYS A 34 1.88 -9.25 0.28
N SER A 35 0.65 -9.77 0.22
CA SER A 35 -0.30 -9.80 1.33
C SER A 35 -1.01 -11.15 1.29
N GLY A 36 -0.52 -12.10 2.09
CA GLY A 36 -0.86 -13.52 1.93
C GLY A 36 -0.50 -14.02 0.53
N SER A 37 -1.47 -14.66 -0.14
CA SER A 37 -1.36 -15.14 -1.52
C SER A 37 -1.61 -14.07 -2.58
N SER A 38 -2.03 -12.86 -2.19
CA SER A 38 -2.25 -11.74 -3.12
C SER A 38 -0.98 -10.93 -3.31
N THR A 39 -0.82 -10.31 -4.48
CA THR A 39 0.34 -9.48 -4.79
C THR A 39 -0.02 -8.13 -5.38
N MET A 40 0.84 -7.15 -5.13
CA MET A 40 0.83 -5.83 -5.77
C MET A 40 2.17 -5.66 -6.49
N SER A 41 2.15 -5.22 -7.74
CA SER A 41 3.37 -4.93 -8.51
C SER A 41 3.48 -3.46 -8.82
N VAL A 42 4.66 -2.88 -8.62
CA VAL A 42 5.01 -1.52 -9.03
C VAL A 42 6.13 -1.62 -10.07
N THR A 43 5.92 -1.01 -11.23
CA THR A 43 6.90 -1.00 -12.32
C THR A 43 7.69 0.32 -12.35
N ALA A 44 8.76 0.37 -13.15
CA ALA A 44 9.66 1.52 -13.20
C ALA A 44 9.00 2.80 -13.74
N ASP A 45 7.95 2.67 -14.56
CA ASP A 45 7.17 3.80 -15.09
C ASP A 45 6.11 4.31 -14.10
N GLY A 46 5.99 3.69 -12.92
CA GLY A 46 5.02 4.05 -11.89
C GLY A 46 3.66 3.37 -12.05
N THR A 47 3.49 2.42 -12.98
CA THR A 47 2.27 1.61 -13.09
C THR A 47 2.16 0.63 -11.93
N VAL A 48 0.96 0.56 -11.34
CA VAL A 48 0.58 -0.37 -10.28
C VAL A 48 -0.51 -1.31 -10.74
N GLY A 49 -0.34 -2.60 -10.43
CA GLY A 49 -1.32 -3.64 -10.67
C GLY A 49 -1.45 -4.59 -9.49
N PHE A 50 -2.60 -5.24 -9.39
CA PHE A 50 -2.90 -6.23 -8.35
C PHE A 50 -3.20 -7.59 -8.96
N SER A 51 -2.68 -8.64 -8.33
CA SER A 51 -3.13 -10.02 -8.54
C SER A 51 -3.72 -10.52 -7.24
N ILE A 52 -5.05 -10.49 -7.15
CA ILE A 52 -5.80 -10.85 -5.94
C ILE A 52 -6.09 -12.35 -5.95
N ALA A 53 -5.84 -13.02 -4.82
CA ALA A 53 -6.12 -14.44 -4.67
C ALA A 53 -7.63 -14.73 -4.83
N SER A 54 -7.98 -15.87 -5.42
CA SER A 54 -9.37 -16.21 -5.73
C SER A 54 -10.27 -16.37 -4.51
N ASP A 55 -9.68 -16.70 -3.36
CA ASP A 55 -10.33 -16.85 -2.06
C ASP A 55 -10.25 -15.58 -1.19
N ALA A 56 -9.67 -14.49 -1.71
CA ALA A 56 -9.59 -13.24 -0.99
C ALA A 56 -10.98 -12.65 -0.74
N THR A 57 -11.18 -12.08 0.45
CA THR A 57 -12.42 -11.45 0.87
C THR A 57 -12.18 -10.03 1.38
N GLY A 58 -13.27 -9.29 1.62
CA GLY A 58 -13.24 -7.93 2.14
C GLY A 58 -12.44 -6.96 1.27
N VAL A 59 -11.60 -6.13 1.91
CA VAL A 59 -10.82 -5.08 1.23
C VAL A 59 -9.93 -5.63 0.10
N LEU A 60 -9.34 -6.81 0.25
CA LEU A 60 -8.51 -7.42 -0.80
C LEU A 60 -9.32 -7.72 -2.06
N ALA A 61 -10.53 -8.26 -1.91
CA ALA A 61 -11.42 -8.52 -3.04
C ALA A 61 -11.79 -7.20 -3.77
N SER A 62 -11.97 -6.10 -3.01
CA SER A 62 -12.23 -4.78 -3.57
C SER A 62 -11.09 -4.24 -4.44
N LEU A 63 -9.85 -4.72 -4.28
CA LEU A 63 -8.70 -4.31 -5.11
C LEU A 63 -8.63 -5.04 -6.46
N ASN A 64 -9.46 -6.05 -6.69
CA ASN A 64 -9.46 -6.76 -7.97
C ASN A 64 -9.82 -5.82 -9.12
N ASN A 65 -9.13 -5.95 -10.25
CA ASN A 65 -9.23 -5.08 -11.44
C ASN A 65 -8.93 -3.58 -11.19
N VAL A 66 -8.22 -3.24 -10.11
CA VAL A 66 -7.73 -1.88 -9.89
C VAL A 66 -6.38 -1.72 -10.59
N TYR A 67 -6.25 -0.65 -11.38
CA TYR A 67 -4.99 -0.23 -12.00
C TYR A 67 -4.74 1.22 -11.66
N GLY A 68 -3.47 1.54 -11.41
CA GLY A 68 -3.06 2.84 -10.88
C GLY A 68 -1.75 3.35 -11.45
N GLY A 69 -1.54 4.65 -11.33
CA GLY A 69 -0.27 5.31 -11.63
C GLY A 69 0.22 6.12 -10.44
N LEU A 70 1.50 6.03 -10.12
CA LEU A 70 2.15 6.77 -9.03
C LEU A 70 2.75 8.10 -9.53
N VAL A 71 2.08 8.76 -10.48
CA VAL A 71 2.57 9.97 -11.13
C VAL A 71 2.21 11.25 -10.36
N PRO A 72 3.10 12.26 -10.31
CA PRO A 72 4.45 12.28 -10.88
C PRO A 72 5.42 11.40 -10.08
N TRP A 73 6.12 10.50 -10.80
CA TRP A 73 7.02 9.48 -10.24
C TRP A 73 8.48 9.88 -10.48
N ASP A 74 9.13 10.46 -9.47
CA ASP A 74 10.54 10.83 -9.54
C ASP A 74 11.42 9.72 -8.96
N LEU A 75 12.07 8.96 -9.83
CA LEU A 75 12.98 7.86 -9.46
C LEU A 75 14.19 8.29 -8.63
N THR A 76 14.53 9.58 -8.60
CA THR A 76 15.68 10.11 -7.86
C THR A 76 15.33 10.55 -6.43
N SER A 77 14.03 10.63 -6.12
CA SER A 77 13.56 11.12 -4.83
C SER A 77 13.90 10.15 -3.69
N GLU A 78 14.04 10.70 -2.49
CA GLU A 78 14.24 9.96 -1.25
C GLU A 78 13.47 10.63 -0.10
N LYS A 79 12.48 9.94 0.47
CA LYS A 79 11.54 10.48 1.48
C LYS A 79 11.28 9.46 2.60
N GLN A 80 10.68 9.91 3.72
CA GLN A 80 10.24 8.99 4.78
C GLN A 80 9.00 8.17 4.37
N SER A 81 8.09 8.81 3.64
CA SER A 81 6.93 8.16 3.03
C SER A 81 6.69 8.70 1.63
N TYR A 82 6.02 7.89 0.81
CA TYR A 82 5.40 8.35 -0.42
C TYR A 82 3.90 8.08 -0.37
N ASP A 83 3.13 9.12 -0.64
CA ASP A 83 1.68 9.09 -0.65
C ASP A 83 1.19 9.39 -2.06
N TYR A 84 0.40 8.49 -2.61
CA TYR A 84 -0.24 8.65 -3.92
C TYR A 84 -1.71 8.33 -3.80
N SER A 85 -2.56 9.13 -4.44
CA SER A 85 -4.00 8.90 -4.47
C SER A 85 -4.54 9.20 -5.86
N PHE A 86 -5.45 8.37 -6.34
CA PHE A 86 -6.15 8.60 -7.60
C PHE A 86 -7.57 8.03 -7.56
N GLU A 87 -8.39 8.54 -8.47
CA GLU A 87 -9.69 7.96 -8.79
C GLU A 87 -9.54 7.06 -10.01
N THR A 88 -10.18 5.89 -10.00
CA THR A 88 -10.24 4.99 -11.16
C THR A 88 -11.62 4.38 -11.30
N GLU A 89 -11.97 3.95 -12.50
CA GLU A 89 -13.23 3.26 -12.78
C GLU A 89 -13.03 1.75 -12.69
N LYS A 90 -13.89 1.09 -11.91
CA LYS A 90 -14.04 -0.35 -11.91
C LYS A 90 -15.25 -0.73 -12.74
N TYR A 91 -15.13 -1.85 -13.45
CA TYR A 91 -16.27 -2.48 -14.12
C TYR A 91 -16.75 -3.69 -13.32
N GLU A 92 -18.06 -3.90 -13.33
CA GLU A 92 -18.72 -5.08 -12.77
C GLU A 92 -19.61 -5.71 -13.84
N TYR A 93 -19.44 -7.01 -14.05
CA TYR A 93 -20.33 -7.78 -14.92
C TYR A 93 -21.58 -8.21 -14.16
N PRO A 94 -22.78 -7.95 -14.70
CA PRO A 94 -24.00 -8.48 -14.11
C PRO A 94 -24.03 -10.00 -14.21
N SER A 95 -24.46 -10.66 -13.13
CA SER A 95 -24.54 -12.12 -13.01
C SER A 95 -25.56 -12.75 -13.97
N THR A 96 -26.56 -11.99 -14.42
CA THR A 96 -27.64 -12.48 -15.29
C THR A 96 -27.44 -12.17 -16.78
N GLY A 97 -26.23 -11.76 -17.19
CA GLY A 97 -25.96 -11.27 -18.53
C GLY A 97 -26.49 -9.84 -18.73
N GLY A 98 -25.67 -8.99 -19.35
CA GLY A 98 -25.99 -7.57 -19.52
C GLY A 98 -24.73 -6.75 -19.81
N GLN A 99 -24.93 -5.44 -20.01
CA GLN A 99 -23.81 -4.52 -20.18
C GLN A 99 -23.04 -4.36 -18.86
N PRO A 100 -21.69 -4.28 -18.90
CA PRO A 100 -20.90 -4.00 -17.72
C PRO A 100 -21.31 -2.63 -17.16
N THR A 101 -21.39 -2.55 -15.84
CA THR A 101 -21.59 -1.27 -15.15
C THR A 101 -20.25 -0.76 -14.66
N TYR A 102 -20.07 0.56 -14.71
CA TYR A 102 -18.85 1.22 -14.26
C TYR A 102 -19.14 2.04 -13.02
N TYR A 103 -18.23 2.01 -12.06
CA TYR A 103 -18.29 2.86 -10.88
C TYR A 103 -16.91 3.33 -10.49
N LYS A 104 -16.85 4.51 -9.89
CA LYS A 104 -15.62 5.14 -9.46
C LYS A 104 -15.21 4.63 -8.09
N VAL A 105 -13.91 4.44 -7.91
CA VAL A 105 -13.29 4.14 -6.62
C VAL A 105 -12.13 5.08 -6.40
N ASN A 106 -11.89 5.44 -5.15
CA ASN A 106 -10.69 6.18 -4.76
C ASN A 106 -9.69 5.21 -4.15
N VAL A 107 -8.45 5.27 -4.61
CA VAL A 107 -7.37 4.39 -4.17
C VAL A 107 -6.22 5.25 -3.68
N SER A 108 -5.64 4.90 -2.54
CA SER A 108 -4.44 5.54 -2.01
C SER A 108 -3.36 4.51 -1.66
N PHE A 109 -2.11 4.91 -1.87
CA PHE A 109 -0.90 4.15 -1.59
C PHE A 109 -0.06 4.95 -0.63
N ASN A 110 0.26 4.37 0.53
CA ASN A 110 1.23 4.93 1.45
C ASN A 110 2.41 3.96 1.56
N PHE A 111 3.53 4.34 0.94
CA PHE A 111 4.77 3.58 1.00
C PHE A 111 5.62 4.04 2.17
N THR A 112 6.10 3.10 2.97
CA THR A 112 7.03 3.33 4.08
C THR A 112 8.11 2.25 4.09
N LYS A 113 9.24 2.52 4.74
CA LYS A 113 10.31 1.55 4.94
C LYS A 113 10.60 1.37 6.42
N ASP A 114 10.54 0.13 6.88
CA ASP A 114 10.93 -0.28 8.22
C ASP A 114 12.11 -1.24 8.11
N ASN A 115 13.26 -0.82 8.63
CA ASN A 115 14.55 -1.45 8.37
C ASN A 115 14.78 -1.68 6.86
N GLU A 116 14.84 -2.91 6.36
CA GLU A 116 15.00 -3.22 4.93
C GLU A 116 13.68 -3.52 4.19
N THR A 117 12.58 -3.64 4.93
CA THR A 117 11.27 -4.00 4.38
C THR A 117 10.55 -2.77 3.87
N VAL A 118 10.10 -2.80 2.62
CA VAL A 118 9.25 -1.74 2.07
C VAL A 118 7.80 -2.17 2.19
N ASN A 119 6.99 -1.37 2.86
CA ASN A 119 5.57 -1.60 3.04
C ASN A 119 4.77 -0.64 2.17
N CYS A 120 3.65 -1.10 1.64
CA CYS A 120 2.65 -0.26 1.01
C CYS A 120 1.30 -0.53 1.67
N LYS A 121 0.77 0.47 2.38
CA LYS A 121 -0.62 0.46 2.83
C LYS A 121 -1.49 0.97 1.68
N VAL A 122 -2.29 0.08 1.12
CA VAL A 122 -3.25 0.38 0.06
C VAL A 122 -4.61 0.59 0.71
N SER A 123 -5.22 1.75 0.48
CA SER A 123 -6.60 2.01 0.91
C SER A 123 -7.50 2.17 -0.30
N ILE A 124 -8.73 1.67 -0.21
CA ILE A 124 -9.74 1.81 -1.23
C ILE A 124 -11.06 2.28 -0.60
N THR A 125 -11.71 3.23 -1.27
CA THR A 125 -13.09 3.62 -0.99
C THR A 125 -13.96 3.21 -2.17
N VAL A 126 -14.88 2.29 -1.89
CA VAL A 126 -15.88 1.79 -2.84
C VAL A 126 -17.28 2.30 -2.45
N PRO A 127 -18.17 2.53 -3.43
CA PRO A 127 -19.57 2.86 -3.15
C PRO A 127 -20.29 1.76 -2.34
N GLU A 128 -21.34 2.16 -1.62
CA GLU A 128 -22.18 1.23 -0.87
C GLU A 128 -22.73 0.11 -1.78
N GLY A 129 -22.68 -1.14 -1.29
CA GLY A 129 -23.11 -2.31 -2.03
C GLY A 129 -22.17 -2.76 -3.15
N LYS A 130 -21.01 -2.11 -3.35
CA LYS A 130 -20.01 -2.47 -4.39
C LYS A 130 -18.74 -3.13 -3.86
N GLY A 131 -18.74 -3.53 -2.58
CA GLY A 131 -17.62 -4.18 -1.90
C GLY A 131 -17.34 -3.56 -0.52
N GLU A 132 -16.15 -3.83 0.00
CA GLU A 132 -15.70 -3.29 1.29
C GLU A 132 -14.67 -2.18 1.09
N SER A 133 -14.90 -1.03 1.74
CA SER A 133 -13.93 0.05 1.86
C SER A 133 -13.00 -0.20 3.04
N GLY A 134 -11.72 0.12 2.90
CA GLY A 134 -10.76 -0.05 3.99
C GLY A 134 -9.33 -0.01 3.50
N SER A 135 -8.43 -0.66 4.24
CA SER A 135 -7.01 -0.72 3.89
C SER A 135 -6.39 -2.08 4.14
N VAL A 136 -5.42 -2.45 3.31
CA VAL A 136 -4.59 -3.64 3.45
C VAL A 136 -3.12 -3.27 3.21
N THR A 137 -2.22 -3.93 3.92
CA THR A 137 -0.78 -3.74 3.76
C THR A 137 -0.20 -4.85 2.90
N PHE A 138 0.64 -4.45 1.94
CA PHE A 138 1.54 -5.35 1.20
C PHE A 138 2.99 -5.04 1.58
N SER A 139 3.85 -6.06 1.65
CA SER A 139 5.26 -5.90 2.03
C SER A 139 6.20 -6.54 1.01
N LYS A 140 7.38 -5.94 0.84
CA LYS A 140 8.49 -6.40 0.01
C LYS A 140 9.76 -6.52 0.83
#